data_AF-A0A5M5C549-F1
#
_entry.id   AF-A0A5M5C549-F1
#
_cell.length_a   1.000
_cell.length_b   1.000
_cell.length_c   1.000
_cell.angle_alpha   90.00
_cell.angle_beta   90.00
_cell.angle_gamma   90.00
#
_symmetry.space_group_name_H-M   'P 1'
#
loop_
_entity.id
_entity.type
_entity.pdbx_description
1 polymer ?
#
loop_
_entity_poly.entity_id
_entity_poly.type
_entity_poly.pdbx_seq_one_letter_code
_entity_poly.pdbx_strand_id
1 'polypeptide(L)'
;GELPITKEMFPDIKLDMFFFVSITTIIMAWTNLFPARKYTKYISWDILITIACAFAISKAMVNSGVADSVAKFIIGLSDDYGPHVLLAMVFIITNLFTELITNNAAAALAFPLALSISAQLGVSPTPFFVVICMAASASFSTPIGYQTNLIVQGIGNYKFTDFVRIGLPLNIITFLISIILIPLIWNF
;
A
#
# COMPACT_ATOMS: atom_id res chain seq x y z
N GLY A 1 -3.34 -11.32 13.81
CA GLY A 1 -4.71 -11.70 13.44
C GLY A 1 -4.83 -13.20 13.40
N GLU A 2 -4.79 -13.84 14.56
CA GLU A 2 -5.09 -15.28 14.67
C GLU A 2 -6.45 -15.41 15.34
N LEU A 3 -7.29 -16.34 14.85
CA LEU A 3 -8.59 -16.61 15.45
C LEU A 3 -8.37 -17.25 16.84
N PRO A 4 -9.21 -16.95 17.85
CA PRO A 4 -9.01 -17.46 19.20
C PRO A 4 -8.94 -19.01 19.26
N ILE A 5 -9.71 -19.68 18.39
CA ILE A 5 -9.73 -21.14 18.23
C ILE A 5 -8.39 -21.71 17.73
N THR A 6 -7.66 -20.95 16.89
CA THR A 6 -6.42 -21.45 16.28
C THR A 6 -5.23 -21.39 17.24
N LYS A 7 -5.23 -20.45 18.20
CA LYS A 7 -4.22 -20.39 19.28
C LYS A 7 -4.35 -21.53 20.28
N GLU A 8 -5.56 -22.04 20.48
CA GLU A 8 -5.85 -23.07 21.47
C GLU A 8 -5.46 -24.48 20.99
N MET A 9 -5.57 -24.75 19.67
CA MET A 9 -5.19 -26.05 19.09
C MET A 9 -3.71 -26.19 18.74
N PHE A 10 -3.00 -25.10 18.43
CA PHE A 10 -1.58 -25.14 18.03
C PHE A 10 -0.77 -24.01 18.69
N PRO A 11 -0.48 -24.11 19.99
CA PRO A 11 0.15 -23.04 20.77
C PRO A 11 1.60 -22.71 20.33
N ASP A 12 2.31 -23.68 19.74
CA ASP A 12 3.71 -23.51 19.32
C ASP A 12 3.88 -23.12 17.83
N ILE A 13 2.80 -23.13 17.04
CA ILE A 13 2.86 -22.84 15.60
C ILE A 13 2.21 -21.48 15.33
N LYS A 14 2.99 -20.55 14.78
CA LYS A 14 2.47 -19.28 14.26
C LYS A 14 1.71 -19.56 12.96
N LEU A 15 0.40 -19.40 13.00
CA LEU A 15 -0.49 -19.62 11.86
C LEU A 15 -0.60 -18.32 11.06
N ASP A 16 0.53 -17.90 10.50
CA ASP A 16 0.64 -16.69 9.70
C ASP A 16 0.44 -16.96 8.20
N MET A 17 0.35 -15.88 7.42
CA MET A 17 0.18 -15.97 5.96
C MET A 17 1.29 -16.82 5.32
N PHE A 18 2.51 -16.79 5.87
CA PHE A 18 3.63 -17.56 5.37
C PHE A 18 3.45 -19.07 5.59
N PHE A 19 2.94 -19.49 6.75
CA PHE A 19 2.60 -20.88 7.04
C PHE A 19 1.57 -21.42 6.05
N PHE A 20 0.48 -20.69 5.84
CA PHE A 20 -0.58 -21.12 4.90
C PHE A 20 -0.09 -21.15 3.45
N VAL A 21 0.71 -20.17 3.02
CA VAL A 21 1.32 -20.17 1.68
C VAL A 21 2.26 -21.36 1.50
N SER A 22 3.06 -21.69 2.53
CA SER A 22 3.98 -22.83 2.50
C SER A 22 3.22 -24.15 2.37
N ILE A 23 2.19 -24.39 3.19
CA ILE A 23 1.35 -25.60 3.11
C ILE A 23 0.67 -25.69 1.74
N THR A 24 0.06 -24.61 1.29
CA THR A 24 -0.65 -24.59 0.00
C THR A 24 0.31 -24.91 -1.14
N THR A 25 1.53 -24.36 -1.10
CA THR A 25 2.57 -24.64 -2.09
C THR A 25 3.00 -26.11 -2.09
N ILE A 26 3.16 -26.73 -0.91
CA ILE A 26 3.49 -28.15 -0.78
C ILE A 26 2.38 -29.03 -1.37
N ILE A 27 1.12 -28.74 -1.03
CA ILE A 27 -0.03 -29.48 -1.56
C ILE A 27 -0.08 -29.37 -3.07
N MET A 28 0.01 -28.15 -3.62
CA MET A 28 -0.05 -27.92 -5.06
C MET A 28 1.09 -28.59 -5.83
N ALA A 29 2.28 -28.66 -5.23
CA ALA A 29 3.42 -29.39 -5.78
C ALA A 29 3.19 -30.91 -5.78
N TRP A 30 2.66 -31.44 -4.67
CA TRP A 30 2.39 -32.87 -4.54
C TRP A 30 1.26 -33.34 -5.49
N THR A 31 0.24 -32.51 -5.69
CA THR A 31 -0.86 -32.78 -6.63
C THR A 31 -0.52 -32.51 -8.09
N ASN A 32 0.72 -32.10 -8.42
CA ASN A 32 1.16 -31.73 -9.77
C ASN A 32 0.25 -30.68 -10.45
N LEU A 33 -0.32 -29.74 -9.67
CA LEU A 33 -1.20 -28.68 -10.21
C LEU A 33 -0.44 -27.65 -11.05
N PHE A 34 0.89 -27.56 -10.90
CA PHE A 34 1.73 -26.69 -11.72
C PHE A 34 2.95 -27.45 -12.28
N PRO A 35 3.38 -27.12 -13.51
CA PRO A 35 4.61 -27.67 -14.06
C PRO A 35 5.82 -27.16 -13.27
N ALA A 36 6.60 -28.09 -12.72
CA ALA A 36 7.79 -27.86 -11.88
C ALA A 36 8.95 -27.09 -12.56
N ARG A 37 8.73 -26.43 -13.70
CA ARG A 37 9.73 -25.59 -14.39
C ARG A 37 9.35 -24.11 -14.51
N LYS A 38 8.15 -23.70 -14.06
CA LYS A 38 7.64 -22.33 -14.23
C LYS A 38 7.36 -21.55 -12.92
N TYR A 39 7.78 -22.06 -11.76
CA TYR A 39 7.48 -21.42 -10.47
C TYR A 39 8.00 -19.98 -10.34
N THR A 40 9.20 -19.68 -10.87
CA THR A 40 9.79 -18.33 -10.81
C THR A 40 9.03 -17.30 -11.64
N LYS A 41 8.25 -17.73 -12.64
CA LYS A 41 7.46 -16.83 -13.49
C LYS A 41 6.31 -16.16 -12.73
N TYR A 42 5.83 -16.80 -11.66
CA TYR A 42 4.74 -16.28 -10.82
C TYR A 42 5.24 -15.31 -9.74
N ILE A 43 6.55 -15.21 -9.54
CA ILE A 43 7.15 -14.29 -8.57
C ILE A 43 7.31 -12.92 -9.25
N SER A 44 6.64 -11.91 -8.69
CA SER A 44 6.79 -10.52 -9.12
C SER A 44 8.08 -9.91 -8.54
N TRP A 45 9.22 -10.21 -9.18
CA TRP A 45 10.53 -9.71 -8.76
C TRP A 45 10.59 -8.19 -8.63
N ASP A 46 9.91 -7.46 -9.51
CA ASP A 46 9.84 -6.00 -9.47
C ASP A 46 9.23 -5.51 -8.13
N ILE A 47 8.20 -6.18 -7.62
CA ILE A 47 7.56 -5.85 -6.34
C ILE A 47 8.53 -6.15 -5.19
N LEU A 48 9.21 -7.30 -5.21
CA LEU A 48 10.17 -7.66 -4.15
C LEU A 48 11.33 -6.67 -4.08
N ILE A 49 11.89 -6.27 -5.23
CA ILE A 49 12.95 -5.26 -5.31
C ILE A 49 12.41 -3.92 -4.82
N THR A 50 11.20 -3.54 -5.22
CA THR A 50 10.54 -2.29 -4.77
C THR A 50 10.41 -2.25 -3.25
N ILE A 51 9.96 -3.36 -2.62
CA ILE A 51 9.85 -3.47 -1.15
C ILE A 51 11.24 -3.31 -0.51
N ALA A 52 12.25 -4.01 -1.01
CA ALA A 52 13.61 -3.92 -0.49
C ALA A 52 14.17 -2.49 -0.55
N CYS A 53 14.00 -1.81 -1.69
CA CYS A 53 14.35 -0.41 -1.87
C CYS A 53 13.55 0.51 -0.95
N ALA A 54 12.26 0.27 -0.75
CA ALA A 54 11.40 1.06 0.13
C ALA A 54 11.91 1.05 1.57
N PHE A 55 12.24 -0.14 2.09
CA PHE A 55 12.82 -0.28 3.43
C PHE A 55 14.19 0.40 3.54
N ALA A 56 15.03 0.31 2.51
CA ALA A 56 16.30 1.01 2.47
C ALA A 56 16.12 2.55 2.50
N ILE A 57 15.18 3.08 1.71
CA ILE A 57 14.85 4.52 1.69
C ILE A 57 14.28 4.96 3.04
N SER A 58 13.31 4.23 3.59
CA SER A 58 12.74 4.50 4.92
C SER A 58 13.84 4.56 5.98
N LYS A 59 14.78 3.60 6.00
CA LYS A 59 15.89 3.61 6.94
C LYS A 59 16.86 4.77 6.70
N ALA A 60 17.15 5.12 5.44
CA ALA A 60 17.97 6.27 5.09
C ALA A 60 17.33 7.60 5.52
N MET A 61 16.01 7.73 5.44
CA MET A 61 15.28 8.92 5.91
C MET A 61 15.33 9.07 7.43
N VAL A 62 15.27 7.97 8.18
CA VAL A 62 15.47 7.97 9.64
C VAL A 62 16.91 8.32 9.98
N ASN A 63 17.89 7.68 9.34
CA ASN A 63 19.30 7.93 9.63
C ASN A 63 19.78 9.34 9.25
N SER A 64 19.19 9.94 8.21
CA SER A 64 19.52 11.32 7.78
C SER A 64 18.79 12.40 8.56
N GLY A 65 17.84 12.06 9.43
CA GLY A 65 17.01 13.02 10.17
C GLY A 65 15.94 13.72 9.32
N VAL A 66 15.76 13.31 8.05
CA VAL A 66 14.70 13.83 7.19
C VAL A 66 13.34 13.46 7.76
N ALA A 67 13.18 12.23 8.25
CA ALA A 67 11.92 11.80 8.82
C ALA A 67 11.56 12.59 10.10
N ASP A 68 12.55 12.94 10.94
CA ASP A 68 12.34 13.84 12.10
C ASP A 68 11.95 15.25 11.67
N SER A 69 12.56 15.75 10.59
CA SER A 69 12.26 17.07 10.04
C SER A 69 10.84 17.12 9.47
N VAL A 70 10.41 16.07 8.76
CA VAL A 70 9.04 15.94 8.26
C VAL A 70 8.04 15.84 9.41
N ALA A 71 8.32 15.02 10.43
CA ALA A 71 7.46 14.91 11.60
C ALA A 71 7.32 16.26 12.33
N LYS A 72 8.43 16.97 12.56
CA LYS A 72 8.43 18.32 13.15
C LYS A 72 7.70 19.35 12.30
N PHE A 73 7.86 19.29 10.97
CA PHE A 73 7.13 20.18 10.06
C PHE A 73 5.63 19.94 10.12
N ILE A 74 5.19 18.68 10.17
CA ILE A 74 3.77 18.30 10.29
C ILE A 74 3.20 18.74 11.64
N ILE A 75 3.93 18.51 12.74
CA ILE A 75 3.53 18.98 14.08
C ILE A 75 3.44 20.51 14.10
N GLY A 76 4.45 21.20 13.57
CA GLY A 76 4.51 22.66 13.56
C GLY A 76 3.48 23.33 12.64
N LEU A 77 2.96 22.62 11.64
CA LEU A 77 1.85 23.08 10.80
C LEU A 77 0.49 22.97 11.49
N SER A 78 0.37 22.17 12.54
CA SER A 78 -0.93 21.75 13.07
C SER A 78 -0.80 21.25 14.51
N ASP A 79 -0.94 22.16 15.48
CA ASP A 79 -0.91 21.83 16.92
C ASP A 79 -1.85 20.64 17.26
N ASP A 80 -3.05 20.57 16.64
CA ASP A 80 -4.05 19.48 16.85
C ASP A 80 -4.31 18.58 15.61
N TYR A 81 -3.90 18.97 14.39
CA TYR A 81 -4.27 18.26 13.14
C TYR A 81 -3.13 17.48 12.48
N GLY A 82 -1.95 17.39 13.10
CA GLY A 82 -0.76 16.74 12.55
C GLY A 82 -1.01 15.34 11.93
N PRO A 83 -1.70 14.41 12.62
CA PRO A 83 -1.98 13.08 12.09
C PRO A 83 -2.90 13.09 10.85
N HIS A 84 -3.87 14.01 10.79
CA HIS A 84 -4.73 14.18 9.61
C HIS A 84 -3.96 14.72 8.40
N VAL A 85 -3.02 15.65 8.62
CA VAL A 85 -2.15 16.17 7.57
C VAL A 85 -1.23 15.08 7.03
N LEU A 86 -0.66 14.25 7.91
CA LEU A 86 0.12 13.09 7.48
C LEU A 86 -0.74 12.12 6.67
N LEU A 87 -1.97 11.83 7.11
CA LEU A 87 -2.89 10.93 6.42
C LEU A 87 -3.15 11.42 4.98
N ALA A 88 -3.40 12.73 4.83
CA ALA A 88 -3.59 13.38 3.54
C ALA A 88 -2.34 13.29 2.64
N MET A 89 -1.15 13.58 3.19
CA MET A 89 0.10 13.47 2.43
C MET A 89 0.38 12.02 1.98
N VAL A 90 0.17 11.04 2.87
CA VAL A 90 0.35 9.62 2.55
C VAL A 90 -0.61 9.21 1.44
N PHE A 91 -1.88 9.64 1.46
CA PHE A 91 -2.81 9.38 0.37
C PHE A 91 -2.27 9.93 -0.96
N ILE A 92 -1.91 11.22 -0.99
CA ILE A 92 -1.49 11.91 -2.22
C ILE A 92 -0.25 11.25 -2.81
N ILE A 93 0.77 10.97 -1.99
CA ILE A 93 2.00 10.31 -2.44
C ILE A 93 1.70 8.91 -2.98
N THR A 94 0.89 8.13 -2.27
CA THR A 94 0.54 6.77 -2.68
C THR A 94 -0.27 6.76 -3.97
N ASN A 95 -1.23 7.67 -4.10
CA ASN A 95 -2.05 7.81 -5.30
C ASN A 95 -1.18 8.23 -6.49
N LEU A 96 -0.29 9.20 -6.32
CA LEU A 96 0.64 9.61 -7.38
C LEU A 96 1.52 8.45 -7.85
N PHE A 97 2.10 7.67 -6.94
CA PHE A 97 2.87 6.49 -7.32
C PHE A 97 2.01 5.44 -8.01
N THR A 98 0.81 5.20 -7.53
CA THR A 98 -0.14 4.25 -8.12
C THR A 98 -0.46 4.59 -9.57
N GLU A 99 -0.59 5.88 -9.90
CA GLU A 99 -0.84 6.33 -11.26
C GLU A 99 0.39 6.21 -12.20
N LEU A 100 1.59 6.00 -11.65
CA LEU A 100 2.85 5.90 -12.41
C LEU A 100 3.38 4.47 -12.55
N ILE A 101 3.15 3.62 -11.54
CA ILE A 101 3.64 2.23 -11.48
C ILE A 101 2.47 1.27 -11.27
N THR A 102 2.64 0.18 -10.51
CA THR A 102 1.55 -0.73 -10.16
C THR A 102 1.04 -0.46 -8.75
N ASN A 103 -0.27 -0.67 -8.50
CA ASN A 103 -0.92 -0.50 -7.19
C ASN A 103 -0.13 -1.19 -6.06
N ASN A 104 0.29 -2.44 -6.30
CA ASN A 104 1.02 -3.22 -5.30
C ASN A 104 2.40 -2.64 -5.00
N ALA A 105 3.12 -2.17 -6.03
CA ALA A 105 4.42 -1.54 -5.87
C ALA A 105 4.31 -0.18 -5.15
N ALA A 106 3.28 0.61 -5.46
CA ALA A 106 3.03 1.89 -4.78
C ALA A 106 2.70 1.69 -3.30
N ALA A 107 1.84 0.73 -2.96
CA ALA A 107 1.55 0.38 -1.57
C ALA A 107 2.79 -0.12 -0.82
N ALA A 108 3.60 -0.96 -1.47
CA ALA A 108 4.87 -1.45 -0.94
C ALA A 108 5.88 -0.33 -0.63
N LEU A 109 5.92 0.71 -1.46
CA LEU A 109 6.76 1.90 -1.22
C LEU A 109 6.25 2.76 -0.06
N ALA A 110 4.93 3.01 -0.03
CA ALA A 110 4.33 3.91 0.94
C ALA A 110 4.27 3.35 2.37
N PHE A 111 4.12 2.03 2.50
CA PHE A 111 3.98 1.35 3.80
C PHE A 111 5.13 1.62 4.78
N PRO A 112 6.41 1.35 4.45
CA PRO A 112 7.51 1.57 5.39
C PRO A 112 7.70 3.06 5.73
N LEU A 113 7.39 3.95 4.79
CA LEU A 113 7.42 5.40 5.02
C LEU A 113 6.38 5.82 6.07
N ALA A 114 5.13 5.41 5.89
CA ALA A 114 4.04 5.69 6.83
C ALA A 114 4.32 5.10 8.21
N LEU A 115 4.85 3.87 8.27
CA LEU A 115 5.25 3.23 9.53
C LEU A 115 6.33 4.03 10.27
N SER A 116 7.36 4.49 9.57
CA SER A 116 8.43 5.28 10.21
C SER A 116 7.96 6.65 10.71
N ILE A 117 7.12 7.34 9.94
CA ILE A 117 6.66 8.69 10.33
C ILE A 117 5.60 8.60 11.45
N SER A 118 4.67 7.65 11.39
CA SER A 118 3.68 7.44 12.46
C SER A 118 4.35 7.09 13.79
N ALA A 119 5.40 6.24 13.75
CA ALA A 119 6.20 5.92 14.94
C ALA A 119 6.89 7.16 15.53
N GLN A 120 7.37 8.09 14.70
CA GLN A 120 7.97 9.34 15.18
C GLN A 120 6.96 10.34 15.72
N LEU A 121 5.75 10.37 15.17
CA LEU A 121 4.63 11.15 15.70
C LEU A 121 4.02 10.52 16.97
N GLY A 122 4.40 9.29 17.32
CA GLY A 122 3.84 8.58 18.48
C GLY A 122 2.38 8.16 18.30
N VAL A 123 1.91 8.04 17.06
CA VAL A 123 0.52 7.67 16.72
C VAL A 123 0.45 6.26 16.15
N SER A 124 -0.73 5.65 16.27
CA SER A 124 -1.10 4.39 15.66
C SER A 124 -0.87 4.42 14.14
N PRO A 125 -0.16 3.43 13.57
CA PRO A 125 0.07 3.35 12.14
C PRO A 125 -1.16 2.87 11.36
N THR A 126 -2.17 2.30 12.05
CA THR A 126 -3.31 1.62 11.43
C THR A 126 -4.10 2.49 10.45
N PRO A 127 -4.46 3.75 10.77
CA PRO A 127 -5.19 4.62 9.84
C PRO A 127 -4.39 4.86 8.55
N PHE A 128 -3.06 4.98 8.66
CA PHE A 128 -2.18 5.18 7.51
C PHE A 128 -2.09 3.94 6.61
N PHE A 129 -2.17 2.74 7.17
CA PHE A 129 -2.20 1.53 6.36
C PHE A 129 -3.49 1.41 5.57
N VAL A 130 -4.62 1.75 6.19
CA VAL A 130 -5.93 1.76 5.52
C VAL A 130 -5.94 2.81 4.41
N VAL A 131 -5.39 4.02 4.65
CA VAL A 131 -5.35 5.06 3.63
C VAL A 131 -4.45 4.67 2.45
N ILE A 132 -3.34 3.98 2.69
CA ILE A 132 -2.49 3.44 1.63
C ILE A 132 -3.28 2.44 0.77
N CYS A 133 -4.03 1.51 1.39
CA CYS A 133 -4.85 0.56 0.64
C CYS A 133 -5.89 1.26 -0.25
N MET A 134 -6.54 2.30 0.26
CA MET A 134 -7.51 3.09 -0.52
C MET A 134 -6.84 3.88 -1.64
N ALA A 135 -5.76 4.62 -1.33
CA ALA A 135 -5.02 5.42 -2.29
C ALA A 135 -4.41 4.58 -3.41
N ALA A 136 -3.89 3.39 -3.08
CA ALA A 136 -3.33 2.44 -4.03
C ALA A 136 -4.39 1.76 -4.90
N SER A 137 -5.65 1.73 -4.45
CA SER A 137 -6.76 1.20 -5.24
C SER A 137 -7.38 2.27 -6.16
N ALA A 138 -7.17 3.55 -5.86
CA ALA A 138 -7.69 4.69 -6.60
C ALA A 138 -6.84 5.03 -7.84
N SER A 139 -6.60 4.05 -8.72
CA SER A 139 -5.93 4.26 -10.02
C SER A 139 -6.95 4.55 -11.12
N PHE A 140 -7.43 5.79 -11.16
CA PHE A 140 -8.46 6.20 -12.12
C PHE A 140 -7.93 7.20 -13.16
N SER A 141 -6.88 7.95 -12.84
CA SER A 141 -6.41 9.09 -13.65
C SER A 141 -5.50 8.67 -14.79
N THR A 142 -4.84 7.51 -14.71
CA THR A 142 -4.00 7.01 -15.79
C THR A 142 -4.37 5.59 -16.21
N PRO A 143 -4.17 5.25 -17.50
CA PRO A 143 -4.32 3.89 -17.96
C PRO A 143 -3.14 2.99 -17.56
N ILE A 144 -1.98 3.58 -17.23
CA ILE A 144 -0.73 2.85 -16.94
C ILE A 144 -0.81 2.13 -15.58
N GLY A 145 -1.49 2.76 -14.61
CA GLY A 145 -1.52 2.28 -13.22
C GLY A 145 -2.12 0.87 -13.05
N TYR A 146 -2.99 0.45 -13.98
CA TYR A 146 -3.69 -0.81 -13.85
C TYR A 146 -3.98 -1.52 -15.18
N GLN A 147 -3.75 -2.84 -15.21
CA GLN A 147 -3.84 -3.64 -16.44
C GLN A 147 -5.21 -3.57 -17.11
N THR A 148 -6.31 -3.50 -16.35
CA THR A 148 -7.66 -3.39 -16.94
C THR A 148 -7.88 -2.05 -17.62
N ASN A 149 -7.29 -0.97 -17.11
CA ASN A 149 -7.40 0.35 -17.74
C ASN A 149 -6.72 0.35 -19.11
N LEU A 150 -5.57 -0.32 -19.26
CA LEU A 150 -4.89 -0.54 -20.55
C LEU A 150 -5.74 -1.32 -21.55
N ILE A 151 -6.44 -2.38 -21.09
CA ILE A 151 -7.30 -3.20 -21.95
C ILE A 151 -8.44 -2.36 -22.52
N VAL A 152 -9.14 -1.61 -21.65
CA VAL A 152 -10.26 -0.76 -22.06
C VAL A 152 -9.79 0.41 -22.90
N GLN A 153 -8.59 0.96 -22.65
CA GLN A 153 -8.01 2.00 -23.48
C GLN A 153 -7.84 1.53 -24.93
N GLY A 154 -7.27 0.33 -25.13
CA GLY A 154 -7.03 -0.23 -26.45
C GLY A 154 -8.32 -0.57 -27.22
N ILE A 155 -9.28 -1.21 -26.56
CA ILE A 155 -10.53 -1.65 -27.21
C ILE A 155 -11.53 -0.49 -27.37
N GLY A 156 -11.57 0.42 -26.41
CA GLY A 156 -12.49 1.57 -26.39
C GLY A 156 -11.98 2.81 -27.13
N ASN A 157 -10.75 2.78 -27.66
CA ASN A 157 -10.11 3.90 -28.35
C ASN A 157 -10.05 5.19 -27.49
N TYR A 158 -9.89 5.02 -26.17
CA TYR A 158 -9.78 6.14 -25.23
C TYR A 158 -8.40 6.78 -25.29
N LYS A 159 -8.35 8.11 -25.17
CA LYS A 159 -7.11 8.86 -25.06
C LYS A 159 -6.68 8.95 -23.60
N PHE A 160 -5.38 9.16 -23.37
CA PHE A 160 -4.85 9.40 -22.02
C PHE A 160 -5.59 10.56 -21.31
N THR A 161 -5.95 11.60 -22.05
CA THR A 161 -6.70 12.75 -21.52
C THR A 161 -8.10 12.41 -21.02
N ASP A 162 -8.73 11.35 -21.55
CA ASP A 162 -10.06 10.93 -21.13
C ASP A 162 -10.02 10.32 -19.71
N PHE A 163 -8.97 9.54 -19.43
CA PHE A 163 -8.68 9.02 -18.09
C PHE A 163 -8.42 10.15 -17.10
N VAL A 164 -7.55 11.10 -17.42
CA VAL A 164 -7.25 12.21 -16.51
C VAL A 164 -8.50 13.04 -16.21
N ARG A 165 -9.33 13.30 -17.23
CA ARG A 165 -10.52 14.16 -17.09
C ARG A 165 -11.58 13.56 -16.17
N ILE A 166 -11.79 12.25 -16.20
CA ILE A 166 -12.79 11.55 -15.37
C ILE A 166 -12.18 11.03 -14.07
N GLY A 167 -10.94 10.55 -14.14
CA GLY A 167 -10.21 9.96 -13.03
C GLY A 167 -9.79 10.95 -11.96
N LEU A 168 -9.34 12.15 -12.32
CA LEU A 168 -8.95 13.15 -11.30
C LEU A 168 -10.12 13.51 -10.36
N PRO A 169 -11.33 13.82 -10.86
CA PRO A 169 -12.50 14.01 -10.00
C PRO A 169 -12.77 12.81 -9.08
N LEU A 170 -12.67 11.58 -9.59
CA LEU A 170 -12.87 10.36 -8.79
C LEU A 170 -11.79 10.17 -7.72
N ASN A 171 -10.53 10.47 -8.03
CA ASN A 171 -9.42 10.44 -7.07
C ASN A 171 -9.67 11.47 -5.96
N ILE A 172 -10.14 12.67 -6.29
CA ILE A 172 -10.48 13.71 -5.30
C ILE A 172 -11.64 13.27 -4.40
N ILE A 173 -12.70 12.67 -4.96
CA ILE A 173 -13.82 12.13 -4.17
C ILE A 173 -13.31 11.04 -3.22
N THR A 174 -12.50 10.12 -3.72
CA THR A 174 -11.93 9.03 -2.93
C THR A 174 -11.00 9.55 -1.83
N PHE A 175 -10.22 10.59 -2.13
CA PHE A 175 -9.39 11.31 -1.16
C PHE A 175 -10.25 11.89 -0.04
N LEU A 176 -11.26 12.70 -0.38
CA LEU A 176 -12.12 13.35 0.62
C LEU A 176 -12.82 12.32 1.52
N ILE A 177 -13.39 11.27 0.92
CA ILE A 177 -14.02 10.19 1.67
C ILE A 177 -13.00 9.51 2.59
N SER A 178 -11.81 9.19 2.09
CA SER A 178 -10.79 8.49 2.88
C SER A 178 -10.30 9.32 4.06
N ILE A 179 -10.03 10.61 3.85
CA ILE A 179 -9.52 11.49 4.91
C ILE A 179 -10.58 11.77 5.99
N ILE A 180 -11.86 11.75 5.64
CA ILE A 180 -12.95 11.93 6.62
C ILE A 180 -13.26 10.60 7.33
N LEU A 181 -13.46 9.52 6.59
CA LEU A 181 -14.02 8.28 7.14
C LEU A 181 -13.01 7.44 7.90
N ILE A 182 -11.77 7.38 7.44
CA ILE A 182 -10.73 6.54 8.05
C ILE A 182 -10.45 6.93 9.51
N PRO A 183 -10.18 8.20 9.85
CA PRO A 183 -9.93 8.58 11.24
C PRO A 183 -11.15 8.41 12.16
N LEU A 184 -12.38 8.43 11.60
CA LEU A 184 -13.59 8.15 12.37
C LEU A 184 -13.73 6.68 12.78
N ILE A 185 -13.17 5.76 12.00
CA ILE A 185 -13.22 4.32 12.25
C ILE A 185 -11.96 3.84 12.99
N TRP A 186 -10.80 4.36 12.58
CA TRP A 186 -9.50 4.06 13.18
C TRP A 186 -8.87 5.33 13.71
N ASN A 187 -8.81 5.45 15.03
CA ASN A 187 -8.13 6.57 15.67
C ASN A 187 -6.60 6.47 15.46
N PHE A 188 -5.98 7.64 15.41
CA PHE A 188 -4.53 7.82 15.50
C PHE A 188 -4.02 7.47 16.90
#